data_AF-A0A7X8N158-F1
#
_entry.id   AF-A0A7X8N158-F1
#
_cell.length_a   1.000
_cell.length_b   1.000
_cell.length_c   1.000
_cell.angle_alpha   90.00
_cell.angle_beta   90.00
_cell.angle_gamma   90.00
#
_symmetry.space_group_name_H-M   'P 1'
#
loop_
_entity.id
_entity.type
_entity.pdbx_description
1 polymer ?
#
loop_
_entity_poly.entity_id
_entity_poly.type
_entity_poly.pdbx_seq_one_letter_code
_entity_poly.pdbx_strand_id
1 'polypeptide(L)' 'MTKVNRFQACATCKHYQVLKINTRTIYRCSRLGFDTKPHYKFDCWQPKENIIQLMKKEQINWRNNHERT' A
#
# COMPACT_ATOMS: atom_id res chain seq x y z
N MET A 1 -5.23 -19.16 4.21
CA MET A 1 -6.06 -18.10 3.59
C MET A 1 -5.29 -16.78 3.69
N THR A 2 -4.77 -16.29 2.56
CA THR A 2 -4.05 -15.01 2.51
C THR A 2 -5.06 -13.88 2.76
N LYS A 3 -5.04 -13.32 3.97
CA LYS A 3 -5.86 -12.16 4.36
C LYS A 3 -5.69 -11.10 3.27
N VAL A 4 -6.79 -10.79 2.55
CA VAL A 4 -6.79 -9.75 1.53
C VAL A 4 -6.39 -8.46 2.23
N ASN A 5 -5.14 -8.06 2.01
CA ASN A 5 -4.62 -6.88 2.66
C ASN A 5 -5.24 -5.68 1.96
N ARG A 6 -6.24 -5.06 2.59
CA ARG A 6 -6.88 -3.82 2.11
C ARG A 6 -5.87 -2.69 1.83
N PHE A 7 -4.68 -2.79 2.40
CA PHE A 7 -3.58 -1.87 2.17
C PHE A 7 -2.75 -2.20 0.94
N GLN A 8 -2.93 -3.35 0.27
CA GLN A 8 -2.19 -3.73 -0.94
C GLN A 8 -2.68 -2.91 -2.14
N ALA A 9 -2.07 -1.75 -2.34
CA ALA A 9 -2.32 -0.84 -3.44
C ALA A 9 -1.01 -0.13 -3.82
N CYS A 10 -0.87 0.31 -5.07
CA CYS A 10 0.36 0.95 -5.53
C CYS A 10 0.62 2.23 -4.74
N ALA A 11 -0.40 3.02 -4.40
CA ALA A 11 -0.25 4.23 -3.59
C ALA A 11 0.39 4.04 -2.21
N THR A 12 0.23 2.85 -1.61
CA THR A 12 0.79 2.49 -0.30
C THR A 12 2.19 1.86 -0.43
N CYS A 13 2.65 1.63 -1.66
CA CYS A 13 3.98 1.09 -1.95
C CYS A 13 5.06 2.15 -1.71
N LYS A 14 6.21 1.74 -1.18
CA LYS A 14 7.37 2.62 -0.98
C LYS A 14 7.95 3.19 -2.29
N HIS A 15 7.70 2.52 -3.41
CA HIS A 15 8.19 2.88 -4.75
C HIS A 15 7.23 3.77 -5.54
N TYR A 16 6.09 4.13 -4.95
CA TYR A 16 5.11 4.99 -5.62
C TYR A 16 5.59 6.43 -5.66
N GLN A 17 5.72 6.97 -6.87
CA GLN A 17 6.13 8.34 -7.13
C GLN A 17 5.01 9.15 -7.76
N VAL A 18 4.87 10.38 -7.28
CA VAL A 18 3.97 11.39 -7.83
C VAL A 18 4.84 12.48 -8.45
N LEU A 19 4.74 12.63 -9.76
CA LEU A 19 5.43 13.66 -10.53
C LEU A 19 4.41 14.74 -10.91
N LYS A 20 4.64 15.98 -10.48
CA LYS A 20 3.83 17.13 -10.89
C LYS A 20 4.58 17.83 -12.02
N ILE A 21 4.06 17.74 -13.24
CA ILE A 21 4.67 18.35 -14.43
C ILE A 21 3.68 19.36 -14.99
N ASN A 22 4.01 20.65 -14.87
CA ASN A 22 3.16 21.77 -15.27
C ASN A 22 1.75 21.63 -14.67
N THR A 23 0.77 21.26 -15.50
CA THR A 23 -0.65 21.12 -15.14
C THR A 23 -1.08 19.66 -14.94
N ARG A 24 -0.20 18.68 -15.15
CA ARG A 24 -0.54 17.25 -15.09
C ARG A 24 0.17 16.58 -13.91
N THR A 25 -0.57 15.74 -13.21
CA THR A 25 -0.01 14.84 -12.19
C THR A 25 0.15 13.46 -12.81
N ILE A 26 1.39 12.98 -12.85
CA ILE A 26 1.73 11.64 -13.34
C ILE A 26 2.09 10.78 -12.14
N TYR A 27 1.57 9.56 -12.14
CA TYR A 27 1.87 8.57 -11.13
C TYR A 27 2.70 7.47 -11.76
N ARG A 28 3.86 7.17 -11.18
CA ARG A 28 4.75 6.13 -11.71
C ARG A 28 5.35 5.28 -10.60
N CYS A 29 5.78 4.08 -10.96
CA CYS A 29 6.57 3.21 -10.09
C CYS A 29 8.05 3.48 -10.30
N SER A 30 8.78 3.92 -9.27
CA SER A 30 10.24 4.13 -9.36
C SER A 30 11.02 2.84 -9.63
N ARG A 31 10.50 1.71 -9.15
CA ARG A 31 11.13 0.39 -9.28
C ARG A 31 10.99 -0.19 -10.69
N LEU A 32 9.80 -0.09 -11.28
CA LEU A 32 9.50 -0.69 -12.58
C LEU A 32 9.62 0.31 -13.74
N GLY A 33 9.59 1.62 -13.47
CA GLY A 33 9.64 2.66 -14.50
C GLY A 33 8.33 2.92 -15.23
N PHE A 34 7.25 2.16 -14.97
CA PHE A 34 5.96 2.32 -15.64
C PHE A 34 5.03 3.31 -14.95
N ASP A 35 4.17 3.92 -15.75
CA ASP A 35 3.01 4.66 -15.28
C ASP A 35 2.05 3.73 -14.55
N THR A 36 1.57 4.17 -13.39
CA THR A 36 0.74 3.38 -12.48
C THR A 36 -0.46 4.19 -12.03
N LYS A 37 -1.45 3.53 -11.42
CA LYS A 37 -2.57 4.21 -10.76
C LYS A 37 -2.58 3.88 -9.27
N PRO A 38 -3.07 4.80 -8.41
CA PRO A 38 -3.11 4.60 -6.95
C PRO A 38 -3.71 3.26 -6.50
N HIS A 39 -4.75 2.80 -7.19
CA HIS A 39 -5.54 1.61 -6.88
C HIS A 39 -4.98 0.30 -7.46
N TYR A 40 -3.92 0.35 -8.27
CA TYR A 40 -3.35 -0.85 -8.87
C TYR A 40 -2.71 -1.74 -7.82
N LYS A 41 -2.81 -3.06 -8.01
CA LYS A 41 -2.20 -4.06 -7.12
C LYS A 41 -1.13 -4.79 -7.90
N PHE A 42 0.11 -4.58 -7.53
CA PHE A 42 1.25 -5.31 -8.12
C PHE A 42 1.72 -6.38 -7.17
N ASP A 43 2.22 -7.49 -7.70
CA ASP A 43 2.86 -8.54 -6.91
C ASP A 43 4.17 -8.06 -6.29
N CYS A 44 4.85 -7.11 -6.94
CA CYS A 44 6.07 -6.48 -6.43
C CYS A 44 5.81 -5.44 -5.32
N TRP A 45 4.58 -5.36 -4.79
CA TRP A 45 4.18 -4.38 -3.79
C TRP A 45 5.01 -4.50 -2.51
N GLN A 46 5.57 -3.37 -2.08
CA GLN A 46 6.35 -3.28 -0.84
C GLN A 46 5.79 -2.11 -0.02
N PRO A 47 5.11 -2.38 1.10
CA PRO A 47 4.47 -1.33 1.89
C PRO A 47 5.49 -0.31 2.43
N LYS A 48 5.03 0.93 2.59
CA LYS A 48 5.74 1.94 3.38
C LYS A 48 5.71 1.57 4.87
N GLU A 49 6.67 2.08 5.64
CA GLU A 49 6.76 1.79 7.08
C GLU A 49 5.47 2.15 7.83
N ASN A 50 4.89 3.31 7.55
CA ASN A 50 3.61 3.71 8.16
C ASN A 50 2.47 2.72 7.86
N ILE A 51 2.46 2.11 6.67
CA ILE A 51 1.47 1.09 6.29
C ILE A 51 1.71 -0.22 7.05
N ILE A 52 2.97 -0.61 7.25
CA ILE A 52 3.35 -1.76 8.08
C ILE A 52 2.83 -1.57 9.51
N GLN A 53 2.99 -0.37 10.08
CA GLN A 53 2.49 -0.06 11.42
C GLN A 53 0.95 -0.13 11.50
N LEU A 54 0.23 0.35 10.48
CA LEU A 54 -1.23 0.23 10.40
C LEU A 54 -1.69 -1.24 10.33
N MET A 55 -0.99 -2.08 9.56
CA MET A 55 -1.27 -3.51 9.47
C MET A 55 -1.07 -4.21 10.82
N LYS A 56 0.02 -3.89 11.53
CA LYS A 56 0.27 -4.42 12.89
C LYS A 56 -0.85 -4.01 13.84
N LYS A 57 -1.28 -2.73 13.81
CA LYS A 57 -2.39 -2.24 14.63
C LYS A 57 -3.70 -2.97 14.32
N GLU A 58 -4.02 -3.19 13.04
CA GLU A 58 -5.22 -3.96 12.64
C GLU A 58 -5.15 -5.42 13.11
N GLN A 59 -3.97 -6.04 13.07
CA GLN A 59 -3.76 -7.40 13.56
C GLN A 59 -3.92 -7.49 15.10
N ILE A 60 -3.36 -6.53 15.84
CA ILE A 60 -3.51 -6.45 17.31
C ILE A 60 -4.98 -6.24 17.67
N ASN A 61 -5.67 -5.30 17.02
CA ASN A 61 -7.09 -5.05 17.25
C ASN A 61 -7.94 -6.31 16.97
N TRP A 62 -7.66 -7.01 15.87
CA TRP A 62 -8.36 -8.25 15.54
C TRP A 62 -8.13 -9.32 16.62
N ARG A 63 -6.89 -9.50 17.07
CA ARG A 63 -6.54 -10.47 18.11
C ARG A 63 -7.22 -10.15 19.45
N ASN A 64 -7.11 -8.91 19.92
CA ASN A 64 -7.75 -8.45 21.16
C ASN A 64 -9.27 -8.66 21.17
N ASN A 65 -9.93 -8.54 20.00
CA ASN A 65 -11.36 -8.77 19.89
C ASN A 65 -11.71 -10.27 19.91
N HIS A 66 -10.87 -11.14 19.36
CA HIS A 66 -11.12 -12.58 19.32
C HIS A 66 -10.78 -13.29 20.64
N GLU A 67 -9.81 -12.77 21.41
CA GLU A 67 -9.46 -13.27 22.75
C GLU A 67 -10.46 -12.85 23.84
N ARG A 68 -11.42 -11.97 23.51
CA ARG A 68 -12.47 -11.49 24.42
C ARG A 68 -13.81 -12.23 24.22
N THR A 69 -13.84 -13.22 23.34
CA THR A 69 -14.92 -14.19 23.08
C THR A 69 -14.47 -15.57 23.51
#